data_AF-A0A520HH69-F1
#
_entry.id   AF-A0A520HH69-F1
#
_cell.length_a   1.000
_cell.length_b   1.000
_cell.length_c   1.000
_cell.angle_alpha   90.00
_cell.angle_beta   90.00
_cell.angle_gamma   90.00
#
_symmetry.space_group_name_H-M   'P 1'
#
loop_
_entity.id
_entity.type
_entity.pdbx_description
1 polymer ?
#
loop_
_entity_poly.entity_id
_entity_poly.type
_entity_poly.pdbx_seq_one_letter_code
_entity_poly.pdbx_strand_id
1 'polypeptide(L)'
;MAAVLAAAIPLLWPEIPPIVDLPGHMGRYRVQLDRGMHPWLSDWYSFKWALIGNLGVDLLVEPLAPLVGLEVAVKLIVISIPMLTVAGLLWIAREVHGRIPATALFALPLAYGYPVQFGFVNFALSMGVGLCMFGLWLRMARRGQIRWRAALFVPLSCVLWVVHTFGWGVVFSDATMAAM
;
A
#
# COMPACT_ATOMS: atom_id res chain seq x y z
N MET A 1 -14.25 2.77 10.85
CA MET A 1 -13.33 3.89 11.13
C MET A 1 -12.53 3.65 12.40
N ALA A 2 -13.14 3.44 13.58
CA ALA A 2 -12.37 3.12 14.79
C ALA A 2 -11.39 1.94 14.61
N ALA A 3 -11.84 0.82 14.04
CA ALA A 3 -10.98 -0.34 13.75
C ALA A 3 -9.81 -0.03 12.78
N VAL A 4 -10.01 0.86 11.82
CA VAL A 4 -8.97 1.28 10.87
C VAL A 4 -7.90 2.12 11.59
N LEU A 5 -8.33 3.07 12.42
CA LEU A 5 -7.41 3.88 13.22
C LEU A 5 -6.67 3.02 14.26
N ALA A 6 -7.34 2.03 14.85
CA ALA A 6 -6.72 1.09 15.78
C ALA A 6 -5.58 0.29 15.12
N ALA A 7 -5.67 0.03 13.81
CA ALA A 7 -4.62 -0.63 13.05
C ALA A 7 -3.33 0.21 12.91
N ALA A 8 -3.33 1.49 13.29
CA ALA A 8 -2.10 2.30 13.35
C ALA A 8 -1.32 2.10 14.66
N ILE A 9 -2.02 1.74 15.75
CA ILE A 9 -1.52 1.80 17.13
C ILE A 9 -0.16 1.10 17.31
N PRO A 10 0.06 -0.15 16.83
CA PRO A 10 1.33 -0.84 17.04
C PRO A 10 2.56 -0.11 16.48
N LEU A 11 2.35 0.77 15.49
CA LEU A 11 3.41 1.49 14.78
C LEU A 11 3.53 2.95 15.21
N LEU A 12 2.64 3.46 16.07
CA LEU A 12 2.74 4.83 16.58
C LEU A 12 3.92 4.99 17.54
N TRP A 13 4.11 4.01 18.43
CA TRP A 13 5.14 4.03 19.47
C TRP A 13 6.59 3.98 18.96
N PRO A 14 7.00 2.99 18.15
CA PRO A 14 8.39 2.89 17.72
C PRO A 14 8.76 4.05 16.79
N GLU A 15 9.94 4.64 16.99
CA GLU A 15 10.45 5.71 16.13
C GLU A 15 10.65 5.22 14.70
N ILE A 16 11.33 4.08 14.54
CA ILE A 16 11.44 3.33 13.29
C ILE A 16 10.60 2.06 13.44
N PRO A 17 9.62 1.80 12.55
CA PRO A 17 8.84 0.56 12.58
C PRO A 17 9.76 -0.68 12.60
N PRO A 18 9.56 -1.63 13.54
CA PRO A 18 10.42 -2.80 13.71
C PRO A 18 10.11 -3.86 12.65
N ILE A 19 10.40 -3.54 11.39
CA ILE A 19 10.13 -4.35 10.20
C ILE A 19 11.47 -4.75 9.58
N VAL A 20 11.64 -6.03 9.26
CA VAL A 20 12.94 -6.66 8.95
C VAL A 20 13.72 -5.89 7.87
N ASP A 21 13.14 -5.72 6.68
CA ASP A 21 13.85 -5.08 5.56
C ASP A 21 13.73 -3.55 5.54
N LEU A 22 12.97 -2.94 6.48
CA LEU A 22 12.69 -1.51 6.43
C LEU A 22 13.95 -0.62 6.50
N PRO A 23 14.96 -0.91 7.36
CA PRO A 23 16.20 -0.14 7.37
C PRO A 23 16.93 -0.16 6.02
N GLY A 24 16.91 -1.31 5.31
CA GLY A 24 17.49 -1.42 3.98
C GLY A 24 16.79 -0.52 2.96
N HIS A 25 15.46 -0.47 3.00
CA HIS A 25 14.67 0.46 2.18
C HIS A 25 15.00 1.92 2.50
N MET A 26 15.11 2.27 3.78
CA MET A 26 15.46 3.63 4.20
C MET A 26 16.85 4.05 3.70
N GLY A 27 17.83 3.15 3.75
CA GLY A 27 19.15 3.39 3.14
C GLY A 27 19.05 3.69 1.64
N ARG A 28 18.27 2.89 0.90
CA ARG A 28 18.00 3.12 -0.54
C ARG A 28 17.31 4.47 -0.80
N TYR A 29 16.30 4.82 -0.01
CA TYR A 29 15.63 6.12 -0.12
C TYR A 29 16.56 7.28 0.19
N ARG A 30 17.51 7.11 1.11
CA ARG A 30 18.52 8.13 1.39
C ARG A 30 19.42 8.40 0.20
N VAL A 31 19.79 7.36 -0.56
CA VAL A 31 20.53 7.49 -1.84
C VAL A 31 19.66 8.18 -2.90
N GLN A 32 18.40 7.77 -3.04
CA GLN A 32 17.42 8.40 -3.95
C GLN A 32 17.32 9.91 -3.72
N LEU A 33 17.14 10.31 -2.46
CA LEU A 33 16.94 11.71 -2.07
C LEU A 33 18.23 12.54 -2.05
N ASP A 34 19.40 11.91 -2.16
CA ASP A 34 20.67 12.60 -1.94
C ASP A 34 20.94 13.68 -2.99
N ARG A 35 20.55 13.44 -4.25
CA ARG A 35 20.75 14.37 -5.37
C ARG A 35 22.19 14.90 -5.50
N GLY A 36 23.17 14.09 -5.10
CA GLY A 36 24.60 14.42 -5.16
C GLY A 36 25.09 15.34 -4.03
N MET A 37 24.30 15.54 -2.99
CA MET A 37 24.69 16.34 -1.81
C MET A 37 25.90 15.75 -1.07
N HIS A 38 26.11 14.43 -1.14
CA HIS A 38 27.21 13.76 -0.47
C HIS A 38 28.05 12.98 -1.51
N PRO A 39 29.16 13.55 -2.01
CA PRO A 39 29.92 12.97 -3.12
C PRO A 39 30.36 11.52 -2.93
N TRP A 40 30.70 11.15 -1.69
CA TRP A 40 31.13 9.78 -1.37
C TRP A 40 30.04 8.71 -1.55
N LEU A 41 28.76 9.08 -1.59
CA LEU A 41 27.69 8.11 -1.93
C LEU A 41 27.82 7.64 -3.38
N SER A 42 28.33 8.50 -4.27
CA SER A 42 28.48 8.17 -5.69
C SER A 42 29.61 7.19 -5.97
N ASP A 43 30.55 7.00 -5.03
CA ASP A 43 31.61 5.99 -5.13
C ASP A 43 31.07 4.56 -5.03
N TRP A 44 29.91 4.38 -4.36
CA TRP A 44 29.34 3.07 -4.04
C TRP A 44 27.97 2.84 -4.68
N TYR A 45 27.21 3.91 -4.91
CA TYR A 45 25.82 3.82 -5.35
C TYR A 45 25.56 4.75 -6.52
N SER A 46 24.76 4.28 -7.47
CA SER A 46 24.15 5.12 -8.50
C SER A 46 22.64 4.99 -8.41
N PHE A 47 21.94 6.10 -8.63
CA PHE A 47 20.49 6.13 -8.64
C PHE A 47 19.99 6.52 -10.03
N LYS A 48 19.12 5.68 -10.61
CA LYS A 48 18.49 5.91 -11.90
C LYS A 48 17.03 5.50 -11.79
N TRP A 49 16.12 6.41 -12.11
CA TRP A 49 14.71 6.07 -12.24
C TRP A 49 14.52 5.10 -13.41
N ALA A 50 13.75 4.05 -13.15
CA ALA A 50 13.27 3.12 -14.15
C ALA A 50 11.80 2.84 -13.85
N LEU A 51 10.95 2.83 -14.88
CA LEU A 51 9.55 2.47 -14.71
C LEU A 51 9.45 0.95 -14.47
N ILE A 52 9.28 0.56 -13.22
CA ILE A 52 9.14 -0.84 -12.79
C ILE A 52 7.93 -0.96 -11.85
N GLY A 53 7.34 -2.14 -11.77
CA GLY A 53 6.20 -2.40 -10.89
C GLY A 53 6.61 -2.69 -9.45
N ASN A 54 7.38 -1.77 -8.86
CA ASN A 54 7.86 -1.82 -7.47
C ASN A 54 8.32 -0.42 -7.01
N LEU A 55 7.56 0.63 -7.36
CA LEU A 55 7.92 2.03 -7.12
C LEU A 55 7.00 2.74 -6.11
N GLY A 56 6.03 2.04 -5.52
CA GLY A 56 4.98 2.68 -4.72
C GLY A 56 5.51 3.60 -3.62
N VAL A 57 6.28 3.05 -2.70
CA VAL A 57 6.87 3.77 -1.57
C VAL A 57 7.93 4.75 -2.06
N ASP A 58 8.75 4.39 -3.05
CA ASP A 58 9.75 5.27 -3.67
C ASP A 58 9.12 6.60 -4.14
N LEU A 59 8.00 6.51 -4.85
CA LEU A 59 7.26 7.66 -5.38
C LEU A 59 6.52 8.45 -4.30
N LEU A 60 6.13 7.81 -3.20
CA LEU A 60 5.51 8.49 -2.06
C LEU A 60 6.56 9.21 -1.19
N VAL A 61 7.75 8.62 -1.04
CA VAL A 61 8.86 9.19 -0.29
C VAL A 61 9.42 10.44 -0.97
N GLU A 62 9.52 10.45 -2.29
CA GLU A 62 10.08 11.59 -3.06
C GLU A 62 9.45 12.95 -2.71
N PRO A 63 8.11 13.12 -2.68
CA PRO A 63 7.48 14.38 -2.26
C PRO A 63 7.33 14.51 -0.74
N LEU A 64 7.24 13.40 0.01
CA LEU A 64 6.92 13.44 1.44
C LEU A 64 8.15 13.71 2.32
N ALA A 65 9.28 13.09 2.01
CA ALA A 65 10.50 13.22 2.82
C ALA A 65 11.04 14.66 2.89
N PRO A 66 11.00 15.49 1.83
CA PRO A 66 11.38 16.90 1.94
C PRO A 66 10.50 17.71 2.90
N LEU A 67 9.27 17.27 3.19
CA LEU A 67 8.32 17.99 4.04
C LEU A 67 8.46 17.63 5.51
N VAL A 68 8.68 16.34 5.81
CA VAL A 68 8.63 15.83 7.20
C VAL A 68 9.89 15.06 7.62
N GLY A 69 10.87 14.93 6.73
CA GLY A 69 12.04 14.07 6.92
C GLY A 69 11.77 12.63 6.46
N LEU A 70 12.86 11.93 6.09
CA LEU A 70 12.78 10.56 5.55
C LEU A 70 12.15 9.57 6.53
N GLU A 71 12.55 9.59 7.80
CA GLU A 71 12.09 8.63 8.80
C GLU A 71 10.58 8.75 9.05
N VAL A 72 10.11 9.99 9.24
CA VAL A 72 8.69 10.27 9.44
C VAL A 72 7.88 9.93 8.19
N ALA A 73 8.39 10.28 7.00
CA ALA A 73 7.73 9.95 5.74
C ALA A 73 7.52 8.43 5.60
N VAL A 74 8.57 7.65 5.82
CA VAL A 74 8.50 6.18 5.77
C VAL A 74 7.57 5.64 6.85
N LYS A 75 7.65 6.14 8.08
CA LYS A 75 6.76 5.73 9.18
C LYS A 75 5.29 5.95 8.83
N LEU A 76 4.93 7.13 8.30
CA LEU A 76 3.56 7.44 7.88
C LEU A 76 3.06 6.51 6.78
N ILE A 77 3.91 6.23 5.78
CA ILE A 77 3.57 5.29 4.70
C ILE A 77 3.37 3.89 5.26
N VAL A 78 4.27 3.41 6.12
CA VAL A 78 4.17 2.08 6.74
C VAL A 78 2.95 1.95 7.64
N ILE A 79 2.58 2.99 8.39
CA ILE A 79 1.33 3.03 9.17
C ILE A 79 0.10 2.92 8.27
N SER A 80 0.13 3.54 7.09
CA SER A 80 -1.00 3.51 6.17
C SER A 80 -1.30 2.10 5.62
N ILE A 81 -0.30 1.21 5.53
CA ILE A 81 -0.44 -0.14 4.98
C ILE A 81 -1.46 -1.00 5.76
N PRO A 82 -1.31 -1.23 7.09
CA PRO A 82 -2.30 -1.97 7.84
C PRO A 82 -3.64 -1.25 7.90
N MET A 83 -3.66 0.09 7.93
CA MET A 83 -4.91 0.86 7.86
C MET A 83 -5.69 0.61 6.57
N LEU A 84 -5.02 0.65 5.41
CA LEU A 84 -5.60 0.36 4.10
C LEU A 84 -6.07 -1.09 4.01
N THR A 85 -5.29 -2.02 4.55
CA THR A 85 -5.64 -3.45 4.57
C THR A 85 -6.91 -3.69 5.38
N VAL A 86 -6.99 -3.15 6.59
CA VAL A 86 -8.20 -3.24 7.43
C VAL A 86 -9.37 -2.53 6.75
N ALA A 87 -9.16 -1.33 6.20
CA ALA A 87 -10.21 -0.60 5.50
C ALA A 87 -10.79 -1.41 4.32
N GLY A 88 -9.93 -2.00 3.50
CA GLY A 88 -10.32 -2.84 2.37
C GLY A 88 -11.11 -4.08 2.81
N LEU A 89 -10.60 -4.84 3.78
CA LEU A 89 -11.28 -6.04 4.30
C LEU A 89 -12.65 -5.71 4.91
N LEU A 90 -12.74 -4.65 5.72
CA LEU A 90 -14.02 -4.21 6.31
C LEU A 90 -15.00 -3.70 5.25
N TRP A 91 -14.50 -3.03 4.20
CA TRP A 91 -15.33 -2.57 3.10
C TRP A 91 -15.88 -3.74 2.30
N ILE A 92 -15.03 -4.69 1.90
CA ILE A 92 -15.45 -5.92 1.22
C ILE A 92 -16.49 -6.67 2.06
N ALA A 93 -16.24 -6.87 3.36
CA ALA A 93 -17.18 -7.55 4.24
C ALA A 93 -18.55 -6.86 4.29
N ARG A 94 -18.57 -5.52 4.35
CA ARG A 94 -19.82 -4.74 4.30
C ARG A 94 -20.53 -4.92 2.96
N GLU A 95 -19.80 -4.93 1.86
CA GLU A 95 -20.41 -5.09 0.54
C GLU A 95 -20.96 -6.53 0.36
N VAL A 96 -20.26 -7.56 0.81
CA VAL A 96 -20.72 -8.96 0.68
C VAL A 96 -21.86 -9.28 1.63
N HIS A 97 -21.79 -8.86 2.90
CA HIS A 97 -22.75 -9.26 3.94
C HIS A 97 -23.83 -8.19 4.23
N GLY A 98 -23.75 -7.01 3.62
CA GLY A 98 -24.62 -5.86 3.91
C GLY A 98 -24.31 -5.13 5.23
N ARG A 99 -23.47 -5.74 6.08
CA ARG A 99 -23.00 -5.22 7.38
C ARG A 99 -21.57 -5.68 7.64
N ILE A 100 -20.89 -5.05 8.59
CA ILE A 100 -19.57 -5.51 9.04
C ILE A 100 -19.82 -6.57 10.14
N PRO A 101 -19.53 -7.86 9.92
CA PRO A 101 -19.66 -8.87 10.96
C PRO A 101 -18.58 -8.67 12.03
N ALA A 102 -18.84 -9.10 13.27
CA ALA A 102 -17.86 -9.00 14.36
C ALA A 102 -16.55 -9.75 14.03
N THR A 103 -16.65 -10.86 13.29
CA THR A 103 -15.50 -11.62 12.78
C THR A 103 -14.60 -10.80 11.86
N ALA A 104 -15.09 -9.74 11.23
CA ALA A 104 -14.25 -8.87 10.41
C ALA A 104 -13.19 -8.11 11.23
N LEU A 105 -13.28 -8.10 12.57
CA LEU A 105 -12.22 -7.57 13.44
C LEU A 105 -10.95 -8.43 13.44
N PHE A 106 -11.00 -9.68 12.97
CA PHE A 106 -9.79 -10.46 12.68
C PHE A 106 -8.92 -9.81 11.58
N ALA A 107 -9.45 -8.83 10.84
CA ALA A 107 -8.65 -8.00 9.93
C ALA A 107 -7.49 -7.27 10.63
N LEU A 108 -7.64 -6.88 11.91
CA LEU A 108 -6.59 -6.13 12.62
C LEU A 108 -5.28 -6.93 12.76
N PRO A 109 -5.27 -8.14 13.36
CA PRO A 109 -4.05 -8.93 13.45
C PRO A 109 -3.58 -9.42 12.07
N LEU A 110 -4.48 -9.73 11.13
CA LEU A 110 -4.11 -10.18 9.78
C LEU A 110 -3.42 -9.09 8.95
N ALA A 111 -3.72 -7.81 9.22
CA ALA A 111 -3.05 -6.68 8.58
C ALA A 111 -1.55 -6.59 8.90
N TYR A 112 -1.10 -7.30 9.93
CA TYR A 112 0.31 -7.41 10.35
C TYR A 112 0.93 -8.76 10.00
N GLY A 113 0.38 -9.45 8.99
CA GLY A 113 0.89 -10.73 8.50
C GLY A 113 2.31 -10.66 7.94
N TYR A 114 2.80 -11.83 7.52
CA TYR A 114 4.19 -12.04 7.10
C TYR A 114 4.76 -10.97 6.15
N PRO A 115 4.07 -10.54 5.06
CA PRO A 115 4.64 -9.56 4.13
C PRO A 115 4.93 -8.19 4.76
N VAL A 116 4.13 -7.77 5.74
CA VAL A 116 4.36 -6.51 6.47
C VAL A 116 5.55 -6.66 7.41
N GLN A 117 5.63 -7.77 8.15
CA GLN A 117 6.73 -8.02 9.09
C GLN A 117 8.09 -8.13 8.39
N PHE A 118 8.12 -8.76 7.21
CA PHE A 118 9.35 -8.94 6.45
C PHE A 118 9.77 -7.67 5.69
N GLY A 119 8.89 -6.67 5.55
CA GLY A 119 9.23 -5.40 4.90
C GLY A 119 9.04 -5.40 3.39
N PHE A 120 8.14 -6.22 2.87
CA PHE A 120 7.67 -6.14 1.48
C PHE A 120 6.69 -4.97 1.32
N VAL A 121 7.15 -3.75 1.63
CA VAL A 121 6.30 -2.56 1.82
C VAL A 121 5.55 -2.14 0.56
N ASN A 122 6.16 -2.23 -0.62
CA ASN A 122 5.47 -1.99 -1.89
C ASN A 122 4.38 -3.03 -2.15
N PHE A 123 4.67 -4.31 -1.87
CA PHE A 123 3.72 -5.40 -2.04
C PHE A 123 2.53 -5.21 -1.10
N ALA A 124 2.81 -4.98 0.20
CA ALA A 124 1.77 -4.83 1.21
C ALA A 124 0.93 -3.57 0.98
N LEU A 125 1.55 -2.46 0.56
CA LEU A 125 0.85 -1.25 0.13
C LEU A 125 -0.08 -1.54 -1.06
N SER A 126 0.44 -2.22 -2.09
CA SER A 126 -0.35 -2.62 -3.27
C SER A 126 -1.52 -3.52 -2.87
N MET A 127 -1.33 -4.49 -1.98
CA MET A 127 -2.42 -5.33 -1.48
C MET A 127 -3.47 -4.53 -0.71
N GLY A 128 -3.07 -3.61 0.18
CA GLY A 128 -4.00 -2.76 0.91
C GLY A 128 -4.85 -1.86 -0.01
N VAL A 129 -4.20 -1.25 -1.02
CA VAL A 129 -4.90 -0.46 -2.05
C VAL A 129 -5.80 -1.36 -2.90
N GLY A 130 -5.31 -2.53 -3.31
CA GLY A 130 -6.05 -3.50 -4.12
C GLY A 130 -7.32 -4.00 -3.44
N LEU A 131 -7.28 -4.27 -2.13
CA LEU A 131 -8.47 -4.62 -1.34
C LEU A 131 -9.49 -3.47 -1.30
N CYS A 132 -9.03 -2.23 -1.14
CA CYS A 132 -9.92 -1.06 -1.22
C CYS A 132 -10.53 -0.90 -2.62
N MET A 133 -9.74 -1.11 -3.68
CA MET A 133 -10.21 -1.12 -5.06
C MET A 133 -11.26 -2.20 -5.28
N PHE A 134 -11.07 -3.41 -4.74
CA PHE A 134 -12.06 -4.47 -4.84
C PHE A 134 -13.35 -4.14 -4.09
N GLY A 135 -13.26 -3.56 -2.89
CA GLY A 135 -14.43 -3.03 -2.17
C GLY A 135 -15.20 -1.98 -2.98
N LEU A 136 -14.48 -1.06 -3.64
CA LEU A 136 -15.08 -0.09 -4.56
C LEU A 136 -15.74 -0.76 -5.77
N TRP A 137 -15.08 -1.77 -6.34
CA TRP A 137 -15.63 -2.56 -7.46
C TRP A 137 -16.98 -3.14 -7.07
N LEU A 138 -17.07 -3.88 -5.95
CA LEU A 138 -18.31 -4.48 -5.44
C LEU A 138 -19.41 -3.42 -5.23
N ARG A 139 -19.05 -2.27 -4.66
CA ARG A 139 -19.99 -1.16 -4.45
C ARG A 139 -20.56 -0.61 -5.75
N MET A 140 -19.74 -0.47 -6.79
CA MET A 140 -20.20 0.00 -8.10
C MET A 140 -21.18 -1.00 -8.76
N ALA A 141 -20.99 -2.32 -8.59
CA ALA A 141 -21.99 -3.31 -9.06
C ALA A 141 -23.32 -3.11 -8.33
N ARG A 142 -23.30 -3.06 -7.00
CA ARG A 142 -24.51 -2.91 -6.18
C ARG A 142 -25.31 -1.66 -6.57
N ARG A 143 -24.62 -0.59 -6.97
CA ARG A 143 -25.22 0.68 -7.41
C ARG A 143 -25.60 0.72 -8.90
N GLY A 144 -25.43 -0.37 -9.65
CA GLY A 144 -25.72 -0.41 -11.09
C GLY A 144 -24.77 0.44 -11.94
N GLN A 145 -23.60 0.83 -11.42
CA GLN A 145 -22.62 1.71 -12.09
C GLN A 145 -21.61 0.94 -12.95
N ILE A 146 -22.03 -0.19 -13.53
CA ILE A 146 -21.13 -1.13 -14.24
C ILE A 146 -20.44 -0.46 -15.43
N ARG A 147 -21.14 0.41 -16.17
CA ARG A 147 -20.58 1.16 -17.31
C ARG A 147 -19.34 1.98 -16.99
N TRP A 148 -19.20 2.47 -15.75
CA TRP A 148 -18.08 3.32 -15.35
C TRP A 148 -16.90 2.54 -14.77
N ARG A 149 -17.07 1.23 -14.54
CA ARG A 149 -16.02 0.40 -13.95
C ARG A 149 -14.77 0.36 -14.82
N ALA A 150 -14.91 0.12 -16.12
CA ALA A 150 -13.74 0.06 -17.02
C ALA A 150 -12.98 1.40 -17.04
N ALA A 151 -13.70 2.52 -17.18
CA ALA A 151 -13.10 3.86 -17.22
C ALA A 151 -12.32 4.20 -15.94
N LEU A 152 -12.76 3.70 -14.78
CA LEU A 152 -12.08 3.92 -13.51
C LEU A 152 -10.97 2.90 -13.23
N PHE A 153 -11.20 1.63 -13.51
CA PHE A 153 -10.27 0.56 -13.10
C PHE A 153 -9.09 0.40 -14.05
N VAL A 154 -9.20 0.78 -15.33
CA VAL A 154 -8.03 0.79 -16.23
C VAL A 154 -6.91 1.69 -15.70
N PRO A 155 -7.13 3.00 -15.42
CA PRO A 155 -6.08 3.84 -14.87
C PRO A 155 -5.65 3.42 -13.47
N LEU A 156 -6.58 2.99 -12.61
CA LEU A 156 -6.22 2.50 -11.27
C LEU A 156 -5.34 1.24 -11.33
N SER A 157 -5.57 0.34 -12.28
CA SER A 157 -4.72 -0.83 -12.50
C SER A 157 -3.32 -0.42 -12.94
N CYS A 158 -3.16 0.56 -13.82
CA CYS A 158 -1.85 1.09 -14.17
C CYS A 158 -1.12 1.66 -12.95
N VAL A 159 -1.83 2.44 -12.12
CA VAL A 159 -1.27 2.98 -10.86
C VAL A 159 -0.88 1.84 -9.91
N LEU A 160 -1.75 0.84 -9.74
CA LEU A 160 -1.49 -0.29 -8.84
C LEU A 160 -0.29 -1.13 -9.30
N TRP A 161 -0.11 -1.29 -10.62
CA TRP A 161 1.06 -1.94 -11.20
C TRP A 161 2.35 -1.20 -10.84
N VAL A 162 2.34 0.14 -10.95
CA VAL A 162 3.48 0.98 -10.54
C VAL A 162 3.78 0.81 -9.05
N VAL A 163 2.75 0.71 -8.20
CA VAL A 163 2.93 0.44 -6.77
C VAL A 163 3.61 -0.91 -6.56
N HIS A 164 2.97 -1.99 -7.04
CA HIS A 164 3.59 -3.31 -7.14
C HIS A 164 2.82 -4.25 -8.08
N THR A 165 3.55 -4.96 -8.93
CA THR A 165 3.01 -5.96 -9.89
C THR A 165 2.10 -7.04 -9.28
N PHE A 166 2.39 -7.55 -8.08
CA PHE A 166 1.61 -8.63 -7.46
C PHE A 166 0.20 -8.19 -7.08
N GLY A 167 0.05 -7.03 -6.43
CA GLY A 167 -1.29 -6.52 -6.10
C GLY A 167 -2.10 -6.16 -7.34
N TRP A 168 -1.43 -5.70 -8.42
CA TRP A 168 -2.07 -5.58 -9.73
C TRP A 168 -2.58 -6.92 -10.26
N GLY A 169 -1.78 -7.98 -10.18
CA GLY A 169 -2.16 -9.32 -10.63
C GLY A 169 -3.40 -9.85 -9.92
N VAL A 170 -3.47 -9.71 -8.59
CA VAL A 170 -4.62 -10.16 -7.77
C VAL A 170 -5.91 -9.41 -8.15
N VAL A 171 -5.86 -8.08 -8.22
CA VAL A 171 -7.07 -7.30 -8.57
C VAL A 171 -7.51 -7.58 -10.01
N PHE A 172 -6.55 -7.75 -10.94
CA PHE A 172 -6.87 -8.04 -12.32
C PHE A 172 -7.51 -9.42 -12.51
N SER A 173 -7.02 -10.46 -11.82
CA SER A 173 -7.60 -11.80 -11.86
C SER A 173 -8.99 -11.85 -11.21
N ASP A 174 -9.16 -11.20 -10.06
CA ASP A 174 -10.43 -11.22 -9.33
C ASP A 174 -11.52 -10.42 -10.05
N ALA A 175 -11.15 -9.30 -10.69
CA ALA A 175 -12.08 -8.49 -11.48
C ALA A 175 -12.52 -9.18 -12.77
N THR A 176 -11.65 -9.95 -13.43
CA THR A 176 -12.04 -10.76 -14.60
C THR A 176 -12.92 -11.93 -14.21
N MET A 177 -12.63 -12.62 -13.11
CA MET A 177 -13.48 -13.72 -12.61
C MET A 177 -14.86 -13.24 -12.13
N ALA A 178 -14.96 -12.08 -11.48
CA ALA A 178 -16.23 -11.51 -11.04
C ALA A 178 -17.05 -10.82 -12.16
N ALA A 179 -16.50 -10.75 -13.38
CA ALA A 179 -17.18 -10.24 -14.57
C ALA A 179 -17.72 -11.34 -15.48
N MET A 180 -17.41 -12.61 -15.18
CA MET A 180 -18.04 -13.81 -15.76
C MET A 180 -19.28 -14.20 -14.94
#